data_AF-A0A9P7EZQ5-F1
#
_entry.id   AF-A0A9P7EZQ5-F1
#
_cell.length_a   1.000
_cell.length_b   1.000
_cell.length_c   1.000
_cell.angle_alpha   90.00
_cell.angle_beta   90.00
_cell.angle_gamma   90.00
#
_symmetry.space_group_name_H-M   'P 1'
#
loop_
_entity.id
_entity.type
_entity.pdbx_description
1 polymer ?
#
loop_
_entity_poly.entity_id
_entity_poly.type
_entity_poly.pdbx_seq_one_letter_code
_entity_poly.pdbx_strand_id
1 'polypeptide(L)'
;WLKGLLAPPQECPQWAFFAHTLISEAALASPVVKPRARISSFLQTWSPSLKKLSPHLNRIIKTAKIYNIRWEAISINNDIARRLPVWFHIGASNNLNKLNNHSYATCLREKHAVTSVGQLENITARQSPLHRQNKACTCKHCDHDRTSFNCKKPFKCAKLANEILKCILPKWHPKTCTNGYSLIISPEQIPPENNPEEKTEFFDPTFPSPESLKDGFRAFVTSKQPCTSSAIQSPITPGDIPHLTTITITSSHRINRDRNYVSGGGAFFGQDDARNLSVNLPE
;
A
#
# COMPACT_ATOMS: atom_id res chain seq x y z
N TRP A 1 -1.61 22.12 -2.32
CA TRP A 1 -0.63 21.87 -1.24
C TRP A 1 -0.54 20.39 -0.90
N LEU A 2 -1.53 19.74 -0.28
CA LEU A 2 -1.44 18.29 0.04
C LEU A 2 -1.15 17.41 -1.19
N LYS A 3 -1.82 17.64 -2.32
CA LYS A 3 -1.52 16.94 -3.59
C LYS A 3 -0.04 17.06 -4.00
N GLY A 4 0.55 18.25 -3.83
CA GLY A 4 1.97 18.49 -4.10
C GLY A 4 2.89 17.77 -3.11
N LEU A 5 2.48 17.66 -1.84
CA LEU A 5 3.25 16.91 -0.83
C LEU A 5 3.27 15.40 -1.10
N LEU A 6 2.20 14.87 -1.70
CA LEU A 6 2.04 13.45 -2.06
C LEU A 6 2.51 13.13 -3.48
N ALA A 7 2.96 14.13 -4.24
CA ALA A 7 3.43 13.99 -5.60
C ALA A 7 4.77 13.22 -5.66
N PRO A 8 5.05 12.52 -6.77
CA PRO A 8 6.30 11.81 -6.99
C PRO A 8 7.44 12.82 -7.13
N PRO A 9 8.70 12.42 -6.90
CA PRO A 9 9.84 13.35 -6.91
C PRO A 9 9.94 14.25 -8.16
N GLN A 10 9.53 13.76 -9.34
CA GLN A 10 9.58 14.52 -10.60
C GLN A 10 8.51 15.63 -10.71
N GLU A 11 7.37 15.46 -10.04
CA GLU A 11 6.24 16.41 -10.04
C GLU A 11 6.14 17.16 -8.70
N CYS A 12 7.00 16.81 -7.74
CA CYS A 12 7.01 17.35 -6.40
C CYS A 12 7.50 18.81 -6.44
N PRO A 13 6.68 19.78 -6.02
CA PRO A 13 7.12 21.17 -5.99
C PRO A 13 8.28 21.32 -4.99
N GLN A 14 9.22 22.23 -5.27
CA GLN A 14 10.43 22.40 -4.45
C GLN A 14 10.14 22.54 -2.94
N TRP A 15 9.09 23.27 -2.55
CA TRP A 15 8.70 23.45 -1.15
C TRP A 15 8.37 22.12 -0.44
N ALA A 16 7.89 21.11 -1.16
CA ALA A 16 7.48 19.83 -0.58
C ALA A 16 8.68 18.99 -0.13
N PHE A 17 9.86 19.14 -0.74
CA PHE A 17 11.10 18.53 -0.23
C PHE A 17 11.44 19.07 1.17
N PHE A 18 11.34 20.38 1.37
CA PHE A 18 11.53 21.00 2.69
C PHE A 18 10.43 20.55 3.67
N ALA A 19 9.18 20.46 3.21
CA ALA A 19 8.07 19.99 4.04
C ALA A 19 8.29 18.57 4.54
N HIS A 20 8.73 17.63 3.68
CA HIS A 20 9.04 16.25 4.09
C HIS A 20 10.13 16.20 5.17
N THR A 21 11.19 17.00 5.02
CA THR A 21 12.26 17.11 6.03
C THR A 21 11.73 17.65 7.35
N LEU A 22 10.96 18.74 7.34
CA LEU A 22 10.37 19.32 8.55
C LEU A 22 9.39 18.35 9.24
N ILE A 23 8.59 17.61 8.46
CA ILE A 23 7.69 16.57 8.97
C ILE A 23 8.48 15.43 9.62
N SER A 24 9.57 15.00 8.99
CA SER A 24 10.47 13.97 9.51
C SER A 24 11.14 14.39 10.84
N GLU A 25 11.64 15.62 10.93
CA GLU A 25 12.22 16.14 12.18
C GLU A 25 11.17 16.31 13.29
N ALA A 26 9.92 16.58 12.91
CA ALA A 26 8.81 16.68 13.84
C ALA A 26 8.27 15.33 14.33
N ALA A 27 8.86 14.18 13.99
CA ALA A 27 8.39 12.86 14.45
C ALA A 27 8.09 12.81 15.96
N LEU A 28 7.02 12.13 16.33
CA LEU A 28 6.65 11.93 17.73
C LEU A 28 7.76 11.18 18.50
N ALA A 29 7.83 11.43 19.81
CA ALA A 29 8.79 10.77 20.68
C ALA A 29 8.44 9.28 20.90
N SER A 30 7.17 8.90 20.74
CA SER A 30 6.70 7.53 20.86
C SER A 30 5.80 7.17 19.66
N PRO A 31 6.06 6.07 18.93
CA PRO A 31 7.26 5.24 19.04
C PRO A 31 8.51 6.01 18.63
N VAL A 32 9.68 5.64 19.17
CA VAL A 32 10.95 6.27 18.78
C VAL A 32 11.32 5.84 17.36
N VAL A 33 11.18 6.75 16.40
CA VAL A 33 11.58 6.52 15.00
C VAL A 33 12.96 7.10 14.75
N LYS A 34 13.92 6.26 14.35
CA LYS A 34 15.28 6.69 14.01
C LYS A 34 15.27 7.56 12.73
N PRO A 35 16.10 8.61 12.60
CA PRO A 35 16.06 9.53 11.46
C PRO A 35 16.08 8.84 10.08
N ARG A 36 16.97 7.86 9.85
CA ARG A 36 17.01 7.10 8.58
C ARG A 36 15.80 6.20 8.32
N ALA A 37 14.94 5.98 9.31
CA ALA A 37 13.68 5.27 9.14
C ALA A 37 12.51 6.20 8.79
N ARG A 38 12.68 7.53 8.83
CA ARG A 38 11.61 8.51 8.61
C ARG A 38 11.57 8.90 7.13
N ILE A 39 10.86 8.12 6.33
CA ILE A 39 10.77 8.31 4.89
C ILE A 39 9.53 9.13 4.54
N SER A 40 8.36 8.69 5.00
CA SER A 40 7.10 9.43 4.82
C SER A 40 6.08 8.97 5.85
N SER A 41 5.51 9.92 6.61
CA SER A 41 4.43 9.61 7.57
C SER A 41 3.11 9.21 6.89
N PHE A 42 3.02 9.29 5.56
CA PHE A 42 1.87 8.83 4.79
C PHE A 42 2.03 7.40 4.27
N LEU A 43 3.25 6.87 4.25
CA LEU A 43 3.59 5.50 3.83
C LEU A 43 4.09 4.64 5.00
N GLN A 44 4.02 5.16 6.22
CA GLN A 44 4.52 4.53 7.44
C GLN A 44 3.56 4.78 8.60
N THR A 45 3.64 3.96 9.65
CA THR A 45 2.72 4.00 10.79
C THR A 45 3.08 5.02 11.87
N TRP A 46 4.17 5.76 11.72
CA TRP A 46 4.53 6.84 12.64
C TRP A 46 3.90 8.17 12.25
N SER A 47 3.74 9.07 13.21
CA SER A 47 3.13 10.39 13.01
C SER A 47 4.04 11.53 13.47
N PRO A 48 3.97 12.71 12.83
CA PRO A 48 4.63 13.92 13.32
C PRO A 48 3.85 14.57 14.47
N SER A 49 4.56 15.30 15.32
CA SER A 49 4.01 16.19 16.33
C SER A 49 3.49 17.46 15.69
N LEU A 50 2.17 17.65 15.73
CA LEU A 50 1.53 18.85 15.19
C LEU A 50 2.00 20.15 15.89
N LYS A 51 2.47 20.06 17.14
CA LYS A 51 2.97 21.21 17.91
C LYS A 51 4.34 21.71 17.42
N LYS A 52 5.14 20.83 16.79
CA LYS A 52 6.47 21.16 16.26
C LYS A 52 6.43 21.67 14.82
N LEU A 53 5.28 21.56 14.16
CA LEU A 53 5.11 21.97 12.77
C LEU A 53 4.66 23.43 12.69
N SER A 54 5.06 24.11 11.61
CA SER A 54 4.52 25.44 11.29
C SER A 54 2.99 25.38 11.10
N PRO A 55 2.26 26.48 11.29
CA PRO A 55 0.80 26.51 11.13
C PRO A 55 0.32 25.96 9.78
N HIS A 56 1.09 26.21 8.72
CA HIS A 56 0.78 25.73 7.38
C HIS A 56 0.90 24.20 7.26
N LEU A 57 2.03 23.61 7.69
CA LEU A 57 2.21 22.15 7.67
C LEU A 57 1.22 21.45 8.58
N ASN A 58 0.92 22.04 9.74
CA ASN A 58 -0.10 21.53 10.66
C ASN A 58 -1.47 21.45 9.96
N ARG A 59 -1.87 22.50 9.22
CA ARG A 59 -3.11 22.49 8.44
C ARG A 59 -3.13 21.40 7.38
N ILE A 60 -2.01 21.17 6.67
CA ILE A 60 -1.90 20.08 5.68
C ILE A 60 -2.08 18.71 6.34
N ILE A 61 -1.36 18.42 7.44
CA ILE A 61 -1.47 17.14 8.14
C ILE A 61 -2.87 16.95 8.75
N LYS A 62 -3.46 17.99 9.33
CA LYS A 62 -4.85 17.95 9.84
C LYS A 62 -5.86 17.66 8.74
N THR A 63 -5.73 18.33 7.59
CA THR A 63 -6.60 18.10 6.42
C THR A 63 -6.48 16.65 5.96
N ALA A 64 -5.26 16.14 5.85
CA ALA A 64 -5.04 14.74 5.48
C ALA A 64 -5.67 13.76 6.48
N LYS A 65 -5.63 14.05 7.79
CA LYS A 65 -6.30 13.24 8.82
C LYS A 65 -7.83 13.32 8.74
N ILE A 66 -8.39 14.51 8.53
CA ILE A 66 -9.85 14.72 8.40
C ILE A 66 -10.41 13.87 7.26
N TYR A 67 -9.74 13.88 6.10
CA TYR A 67 -10.14 13.10 4.93
C TYR A 67 -9.55 11.67 4.90
N ASN A 68 -8.97 11.22 6.03
CA ASN A 68 -8.31 9.92 6.19
C ASN A 68 -7.45 9.52 4.97
N ILE A 69 -6.61 10.46 4.53
CA ILE A 69 -5.74 10.26 3.38
C ILE A 69 -4.70 9.22 3.74
N ARG A 70 -4.76 8.07 3.06
CA ARG A 70 -3.84 6.95 3.26
C ARG A 70 -3.46 6.33 1.94
N TRP A 71 -2.33 5.64 1.94
CA TRP A 71 -1.94 4.83 0.81
C TRP A 71 -2.72 3.51 0.87
N GLU A 72 -3.56 3.28 -0.14
CA GLU A 72 -4.44 2.12 -0.25
C GLU A 72 -4.60 1.75 -1.73
N ALA A 73 -4.38 0.48 -2.04
CA ALA A 73 -4.58 -0.06 -3.36
C ALA A 73 -5.29 -1.40 -3.27
N ILE A 74 -6.25 -1.62 -4.17
CA ILE A 74 -6.97 -2.89 -4.29
C ILE A 74 -6.00 -3.98 -4.75
N SER A 75 -5.13 -3.64 -5.70
CA SER A 75 -4.08 -4.49 -6.24
C SER A 75 -2.71 -3.83 -6.15
N ILE A 76 -1.67 -4.61 -5.85
CA ILE A 76 -0.29 -4.15 -5.70
C ILE A 76 0.61 -5.11 -6.47
N ASN A 77 1.29 -4.62 -7.49
CA ASN A 77 2.29 -5.41 -8.20
C ASN A 77 3.61 -5.47 -7.41
N ASN A 78 4.49 -6.38 -7.83
CA ASN A 78 5.79 -6.61 -7.20
C ASN A 78 6.63 -5.31 -7.13
N ASP A 79 6.64 -4.51 -8.19
CA ASP A 79 7.45 -3.28 -8.28
C ASP A 79 7.01 -2.20 -7.29
N ILE A 80 5.71 -2.04 -7.08
CA ILE A 80 5.16 -1.13 -6.08
C ILE A 80 5.45 -1.64 -4.67
N ALA A 81 5.19 -2.92 -4.40
CA ALA A 81 5.47 -3.52 -3.10
C ALA A 81 6.96 -3.36 -2.71
N ARG A 82 7.88 -3.56 -3.65
CA ARG A 82 9.33 -3.38 -3.43
C ARG A 82 9.73 -1.95 -3.13
N ARG A 83 8.98 -0.96 -3.63
CA ARG A 83 9.23 0.48 -3.41
C ARG A 83 8.71 0.98 -2.06
N LEU A 84 7.84 0.24 -1.37
CA LEU A 84 7.29 0.66 -0.08
C LEU A 84 8.38 0.77 1.01
N PRO A 85 8.27 1.75 1.92
CA PRO A 85 9.15 1.89 3.08
C PRO A 85 9.05 0.70 4.04
N VAL A 86 10.18 0.11 4.41
CA VAL A 86 10.15 -1.13 5.22
C VAL A 86 10.08 -0.90 6.72
N TRP A 87 10.62 0.21 7.20
CA TRP A 87 10.56 0.55 8.61
C TRP A 87 9.19 1.12 8.92
N PHE A 88 8.59 0.74 10.05
CA PHE A 88 7.23 1.19 10.41
C PHE A 88 6.23 1.01 9.24
N HIS A 89 6.36 -0.10 8.53
CA HIS A 89 5.61 -0.39 7.31
C HIS A 89 4.09 -0.44 7.57
N ILE A 90 3.29 0.15 6.66
CA ILE A 90 1.82 0.29 6.78
C ILE A 90 1.07 -1.05 6.87
N GLY A 91 1.55 -2.05 6.14
CA GLY A 91 0.99 -3.40 6.10
C GLY A 91 1.80 -4.42 6.88
N ALA A 92 2.25 -4.10 8.09
CA ALA A 92 3.04 -5.01 8.92
C ALA A 92 2.32 -5.46 10.19
N SER A 93 2.63 -6.67 10.64
CA SER A 93 2.18 -7.18 11.94
C SER A 93 2.82 -6.43 13.11
N ASN A 94 2.21 -6.49 14.29
CA ASN A 94 2.69 -5.83 15.51
C ASN A 94 4.12 -6.26 15.91
N ASN A 95 4.58 -7.42 15.45
CA ASN A 95 5.93 -7.93 15.72
C ASN A 95 7.03 -7.07 15.06
N LEU A 96 6.72 -6.38 13.96
CA LEU A 96 7.71 -5.52 13.28
C LEU A 96 8.24 -4.42 14.19
N ASN A 97 7.41 -3.88 15.10
CA ASN A 97 7.83 -2.83 16.02
C ASN A 97 8.99 -3.27 16.94
N LYS A 98 9.01 -4.55 17.35
CA LYS A 98 10.12 -5.11 18.13
C LYS A 98 11.39 -5.20 17.28
N LEU A 99 11.26 -5.60 16.02
CA LEU A 99 12.39 -5.73 15.09
C LEU A 99 12.95 -4.37 14.65
N ASN A 100 12.12 -3.32 14.53
CA ASN A 100 12.55 -1.96 14.18
C ASN A 100 13.60 -1.38 15.14
N ASN A 101 13.59 -1.84 16.40
CA ASN A 101 14.51 -1.40 17.45
C ASN A 101 15.65 -2.39 17.71
N HIS A 102 15.71 -3.51 16.99
CA HIS A 102 16.76 -4.51 17.13
C HIS A 102 18.13 -3.92 16.77
N SER A 103 19.21 -4.36 17.45
CA SER A 103 20.57 -3.87 17.21
C SER A 103 21.04 -4.01 15.75
N TYR A 104 20.81 -5.16 15.11
CA TYR A 104 21.08 -5.33 13.67
C TYR A 104 20.16 -4.51 12.76
N ALA A 105 18.99 -4.01 13.22
CA ALA A 105 18.17 -3.10 12.42
C ALA A 105 18.88 -1.74 12.25
N THR A 106 19.64 -1.32 13.26
CA THR A 106 20.54 -0.16 13.13
C THR A 106 21.61 -0.41 12.07
N CYS A 107 22.20 -1.60 11.99
CA CYS A 107 23.16 -1.90 10.93
C CYS A 107 22.50 -1.90 9.54
N LEU A 108 21.32 -2.52 9.40
CA LEU A 108 20.55 -2.50 8.15
C LEU A 108 20.22 -1.07 7.70
N ARG A 109 19.78 -0.20 8.61
CA ARG A 109 19.49 1.21 8.31
C ARG A 109 20.73 2.04 8.01
N GLU A 110 21.74 1.94 8.88
CA GLU A 110 22.82 2.92 8.91
C GLU A 110 24.02 2.53 8.04
N LYS A 111 24.24 1.23 7.83
CA LYS A 111 25.37 0.70 7.06
C LYS A 111 24.93 0.17 5.70
N HIS A 112 23.87 -0.63 5.68
CA HIS A 112 23.32 -1.15 4.42
C HIS A 112 22.34 -0.18 3.74
N ALA A 113 22.06 0.98 4.37
CA ALA A 113 21.15 2.01 3.85
C ALA A 113 19.78 1.48 3.41
N VAL A 114 19.28 0.45 4.11
CA VAL A 114 17.98 -0.15 3.81
C VAL A 114 16.87 0.84 4.19
N THR A 115 16.03 1.16 3.21
CA THR A 115 14.85 2.03 3.32
C THR A 115 13.60 1.35 2.76
N SER A 116 13.73 0.43 1.78
CA SER A 116 12.60 -0.21 1.11
C SER A 116 12.49 -1.73 1.32
N VAL A 117 11.30 -2.28 1.08
CA VAL A 117 11.03 -3.73 1.15
C VAL A 117 11.89 -4.49 0.13
N GLY A 118 12.03 -3.97 -1.09
CA GLY A 118 12.84 -4.59 -2.13
C GLY A 118 14.33 -4.68 -1.77
N GLN A 119 14.86 -3.73 -1.00
CA GLN A 119 16.24 -3.80 -0.51
C GLN A 119 16.42 -4.91 0.54
N LEU A 120 15.44 -5.13 1.43
CA LEU A 120 15.48 -6.29 2.32
C LEU A 120 15.42 -7.60 1.54
N GLU A 121 14.52 -7.68 0.56
CA GLU A 121 14.42 -8.85 -0.30
C GLU A 121 15.77 -9.13 -0.98
N ASN A 122 16.40 -8.11 -1.55
CA ASN A 122 17.73 -8.22 -2.15
C ASN A 122 18.81 -8.66 -1.16
N ILE A 123 18.71 -8.32 0.13
CA ILE A 123 19.65 -8.83 1.16
C ILE A 123 19.39 -10.31 1.43
N THR A 124 18.12 -10.70 1.57
CA THR A 124 17.74 -12.09 1.87
C THR A 124 17.99 -13.05 0.71
N ALA A 125 17.94 -12.56 -0.53
CA ALA A 125 18.16 -13.35 -1.74
C ALA A 125 19.64 -13.68 -2.01
N ARG A 126 20.59 -13.04 -1.31
CA ARG A 126 22.06 -13.24 -1.46
C ARG A 126 22.56 -14.58 -0.89
N GLN A 127 21.75 -15.63 -0.95
CA GLN A 127 22.16 -16.95 -0.49
C GLN A 127 23.20 -17.51 -1.46
N SER A 128 24.38 -17.81 -0.94
CA SER A 128 25.42 -18.54 -1.67
C SER A 128 25.41 -19.99 -1.17
N PRO A 129 25.62 -21.00 -2.03
CA PRO A 129 25.79 -22.39 -1.59
C PRO A 129 26.92 -22.55 -0.56
N LEU A 130 27.93 -21.68 -0.61
CA LEU A 130 29.06 -21.66 0.33
C LEU A 130 28.79 -20.85 1.59
N HIS A 131 27.59 -20.29 1.75
CA HIS A 131 27.25 -19.46 2.90
C HIS A 131 27.24 -20.28 4.20
N ARG A 132 27.88 -19.76 5.23
CA ARG A 132 27.87 -20.32 6.58
C ARG A 132 27.27 -19.31 7.55
N GLN A 133 26.43 -19.76 8.47
CA GLN A 133 25.79 -18.90 9.48
C GLN A 133 26.75 -18.52 10.63
N ASN A 134 27.94 -18.01 10.29
CA ASN A 134 28.94 -17.63 11.27
C ASN A 134 29.66 -16.33 10.88
N LYS A 135 30.40 -15.76 11.84
CA LYS A 135 31.12 -14.48 11.66
C LYS A 135 32.26 -14.57 10.64
N ALA A 136 32.78 -15.76 10.37
CA ALA A 136 33.94 -16.01 9.51
C ALA A 136 33.56 -16.45 8.08
N CYS A 137 32.28 -16.40 7.70
CA CYS A 137 31.84 -16.78 6.37
C CYS A 137 32.55 -15.96 5.29
N THR A 138 33.25 -16.63 4.39
CA THR A 138 34.06 -16.04 3.30
C THR A 138 33.30 -15.98 1.96
N CYS A 139 32.00 -16.27 1.94
CA CYS A 139 31.23 -16.16 0.70
C CYS A 139 31.23 -14.71 0.18
N LYS A 140 31.19 -14.55 -1.16
CA LYS A 140 31.28 -13.26 -1.87
C LYS A 140 30.38 -12.17 -1.27
N HIS A 141 29.14 -12.52 -0.88
CA HIS A 141 28.20 -11.56 -0.32
C HIS A 141 28.56 -11.11 1.11
N CYS A 142 28.99 -12.03 1.97
CA CYS A 142 29.41 -11.67 3.33
C CYS A 142 30.72 -10.87 3.29
N ASP A 143 31.63 -11.21 2.37
CA ASP A 143 32.86 -10.46 2.19
C ASP A 143 32.60 -9.03 1.70
N HIS A 144 31.78 -8.88 0.65
CA HIS A 144 31.31 -7.57 0.18
C HIS A 144 30.63 -6.75 1.28
N ASP A 145 29.76 -7.37 2.09
CA ASP A 145 29.09 -6.64 3.16
C ASP A 145 30.06 -6.15 4.25
N ARG A 146 31.15 -6.90 4.50
CA ARG A 146 32.21 -6.47 5.41
C ARG A 146 33.05 -5.35 4.81
N THR A 147 33.50 -5.50 3.56
CA THR A 147 34.42 -4.56 2.92
C THR A 147 33.73 -3.27 2.50
N SER A 148 32.54 -3.34 1.88
CA SER A 148 31.80 -2.17 1.37
C SER A 148 30.95 -1.45 2.42
N PHE A 149 30.36 -2.17 3.39
CA PHE A 149 29.46 -1.55 4.39
C PHE A 149 30.04 -1.54 5.82
N ASN A 150 31.25 -2.07 6.03
CA ASN A 150 31.82 -2.26 7.36
C ASN A 150 30.88 -3.04 8.31
N CYS A 151 30.16 -4.03 7.76
CA CYS A 151 29.20 -4.83 8.51
C CYS A 151 29.92 -5.95 9.28
N LYS A 152 29.93 -5.89 10.61
CA LYS A 152 30.65 -6.89 11.44
C LYS A 152 30.07 -8.30 11.35
N LYS A 153 28.77 -8.46 11.10
CA LYS A 153 28.08 -9.77 11.12
C LYS A 153 26.99 -9.85 10.01
N PRO A 154 27.38 -9.96 8.73
CA PRO A 154 26.43 -9.94 7.60
C PRO A 154 25.31 -10.98 7.71
N PHE A 155 25.63 -12.21 8.13
CA PHE A 155 24.63 -13.28 8.30
C PHE A 155 23.51 -12.92 9.28
N LYS A 156 23.79 -12.11 10.32
CA LYS A 156 22.77 -11.68 11.27
C LYS A 156 21.89 -10.57 10.71
N CYS A 157 22.46 -9.69 9.88
CA CYS A 157 21.69 -8.71 9.11
C CYS A 157 20.75 -9.42 8.13
N ALA A 158 21.24 -10.42 7.39
CA ALA A 158 20.42 -11.22 6.48
C ALA A 158 19.32 -12.00 7.22
N LYS A 159 19.64 -12.61 8.36
CA LYS A 159 18.64 -13.28 9.20
C LYS A 159 17.57 -12.31 9.68
N LEU A 160 17.95 -11.15 10.23
CA LEU A 160 16.98 -10.13 10.67
C LEU A 160 16.16 -9.58 9.51
N ALA A 161 16.77 -9.36 8.34
CA ALA A 161 16.07 -8.93 7.13
C ALA A 161 14.94 -9.91 6.77
N ASN A 162 15.21 -11.21 6.84
CA ASN A 162 14.21 -12.24 6.60
C ASN A 162 13.09 -12.24 7.65
N GLU A 163 13.42 -12.07 8.93
CA GLU A 163 12.41 -11.95 9.98
C GLU A 163 11.54 -10.70 9.83
N ILE A 164 12.10 -9.58 9.35
CA ILE A 164 11.33 -8.37 9.03
C ILE A 164 10.37 -8.65 7.86
N LEU A 165 10.84 -9.30 6.78
CA LEU A 165 9.99 -9.63 5.63
C LEU A 165 8.80 -10.52 6.02
N LYS A 166 9.01 -11.51 6.89
CA LYS A 166 7.93 -12.35 7.43
C LYS A 166 6.87 -11.57 8.21
N CYS A 167 7.19 -10.38 8.69
CA CYS A 167 6.24 -9.52 9.40
C CYS A 167 5.38 -8.67 8.45
N ILE A 168 5.72 -8.59 7.16
CA ILE A 168 4.94 -7.88 6.14
C ILE A 168 3.78 -8.76 5.70
N LEU A 169 2.56 -8.23 5.74
CA LEU A 169 1.35 -8.96 5.41
C LEU A 169 1.29 -9.28 3.90
N PRO A 170 0.63 -10.40 3.50
CA PRO A 170 0.69 -10.90 2.11
C PRO A 170 0.35 -9.88 1.02
N LYS A 171 -0.66 -9.03 1.26
CA LYS A 171 -1.07 -7.94 0.36
C LYS A 171 0.07 -7.00 -0.01
N TRP A 172 1.03 -6.82 0.89
CA TRP A 172 2.11 -5.84 0.77
C TRP A 172 3.48 -6.47 0.52
N HIS A 173 3.54 -7.80 0.50
CA HIS A 173 4.78 -8.54 0.38
C HIS A 173 5.05 -8.84 -1.11
N PRO A 174 6.21 -8.47 -1.68
CA PRO A 174 6.47 -8.55 -3.13
C PRO A 174 6.22 -9.91 -3.78
N LYS A 175 6.45 -11.00 -3.05
CA LYS A 175 6.26 -12.37 -3.55
C LYS A 175 4.82 -12.86 -3.54
N THR A 176 3.92 -12.17 -2.84
CA THR A 176 2.54 -12.63 -2.61
C THR A 176 1.49 -11.56 -2.92
N CYS A 177 1.92 -10.32 -3.19
CA CYS A 177 1.02 -9.19 -3.44
C CYS A 177 0.38 -9.23 -4.83
N THR A 178 0.93 -10.02 -5.75
CA THR A 178 0.33 -10.26 -7.07
C THR A 178 -1.04 -10.90 -6.89
N ASN A 179 -2.08 -10.10 -7.05
CA ASN A 179 -3.43 -10.63 -7.10
C ASN A 179 -3.60 -11.37 -8.42
N GLY A 180 -4.07 -12.62 -8.34
CA GLY A 180 -4.44 -13.44 -9.49
C GLY A 180 -5.71 -12.96 -10.20
N TYR A 181 -5.93 -11.64 -10.29
CA TYR A 181 -6.99 -11.08 -11.10
C TYR A 181 -6.73 -11.49 -12.54
N SER A 182 -7.53 -12.45 -12.99
CA SER A 182 -7.43 -13.11 -14.30
C SER A 182 -8.74 -13.00 -15.06
N LEU A 183 -9.57 -11.99 -14.73
CA LEU A 183 -10.63 -11.57 -15.63
C LEU A 183 -10.00 -10.75 -16.76
N ILE A 184 -9.30 -11.45 -17.65
CA ILE A 184 -8.96 -10.92 -18.96
C ILE A 184 -10.27 -10.98 -19.74
N ILE A 185 -10.94 -9.85 -19.87
CA ILE A 185 -12.08 -9.77 -20.77
C ILE A 185 -11.50 -9.78 -22.19
N SER A 186 -11.86 -10.80 -22.96
CA SER A 186 -11.41 -10.89 -24.35
C SER A 186 -12.05 -9.75 -25.15
N PRO A 187 -11.33 -9.10 -26.07
CA PRO A 187 -11.88 -8.02 -26.89
C PRO A 187 -13.19 -8.40 -27.60
N GLU A 188 -13.34 -9.68 -27.97
CA GLU A 188 -14.51 -10.28 -28.59
C GLU A 188 -15.76 -10.29 -27.69
N GLN A 189 -15.59 -10.20 -26.37
CA GLN A 189 -16.70 -10.14 -25.42
C GLN A 189 -17.20 -8.71 -25.27
N ILE A 190 -16.40 -7.68 -25.53
CA ILE A 190 -16.81 -6.28 -25.37
C ILE A 190 -17.96 -6.00 -26.36
N PRO A 191 -19.16 -5.63 -25.88
CA PRO A 191 -20.27 -5.33 -26.78
C PRO A 191 -19.88 -4.18 -27.72
N PRO A 192 -20.26 -4.21 -29.01
CA PRO A 192 -20.11 -3.05 -29.87
C PRO A 192 -20.82 -1.85 -29.24
N GLU A 193 -20.29 -0.64 -29.45
CA GLU A 193 -20.94 0.61 -29.03
C GLU A 193 -22.36 0.65 -29.60
N ASN A 194 -23.35 0.37 -28.74
CA ASN A 194 -24.75 0.40 -29.11
C ASN A 194 -25.32 1.81 -28.90
N ASN A 195 -26.32 2.10 -29.74
CA ASN A 195 -27.21 3.26 -29.79
C ASN A 195 -26.97 4.40 -28.75
N PRO A 196 -26.69 5.66 -29.16
CA PRO A 196 -26.38 6.78 -28.26
C PRO A 196 -27.46 7.15 -27.23
N GLU A 197 -28.67 6.59 -27.34
CA GLU A 197 -29.77 6.80 -26.38
C GLU A 197 -29.72 5.90 -25.14
N GLU A 198 -29.05 4.73 -25.19
CA GLU A 198 -28.86 3.84 -24.04
C GLU A 198 -27.44 3.95 -23.51
N LYS A 199 -27.27 4.61 -22.36
CA LYS A 199 -25.97 4.78 -21.70
C LYS A 199 -25.53 3.47 -21.04
N THR A 200 -25.10 2.50 -21.84
CA THR A 200 -24.49 1.26 -21.36
C THR A 200 -23.02 1.51 -21.08
N GLU A 201 -22.62 1.42 -19.81
CA GLU A 201 -21.22 1.51 -19.41
C GLU A 201 -20.66 0.11 -19.15
N PHE A 202 -19.54 -0.22 -19.79
CA PHE A 202 -18.85 -1.49 -19.57
C PHE A 202 -18.04 -1.44 -18.28
N PHE A 203 -18.32 -2.37 -17.36
CA PHE A 203 -17.56 -2.49 -16.12
C PHE A 203 -16.41 -3.48 -16.27
N ASP A 204 -15.18 -2.97 -16.34
CA ASP A 204 -13.98 -3.78 -16.21
C ASP A 204 -13.65 -3.98 -14.71
N PRO A 205 -13.77 -5.21 -14.17
CA PRO A 205 -13.45 -5.51 -12.78
C PRO A 205 -11.93 -5.57 -12.53
N THR A 206 -11.10 -5.30 -13.53
CA THR A 206 -9.65 -5.24 -13.39
C THR A 206 -9.25 -3.99 -12.62
N PHE A 207 -8.69 -4.18 -11.43
CA PHE A 207 -8.09 -3.11 -10.66
C PHE A 207 -6.59 -3.08 -10.89
N PRO A 208 -6.08 -2.18 -11.77
CA PRO A 208 -4.65 -2.11 -12.01
C PRO A 208 -3.92 -1.71 -10.73
N SER A 209 -2.73 -2.28 -10.55
CA SER A 209 -1.81 -1.76 -9.54
C SER A 209 -1.49 -0.29 -9.86
N PRO A 210 -1.32 0.57 -8.84
CA PRO A 210 -0.76 1.91 -9.05
C PRO A 210 0.52 1.85 -9.89
N GLU A 211 0.71 2.77 -10.84
CA GLU A 211 1.96 2.86 -11.61
C GLU A 211 3.10 3.40 -10.74
N SER A 212 2.75 4.32 -9.84
CA SER A 212 3.65 4.90 -8.85
C SER A 212 3.05 4.95 -7.45
N LEU A 213 3.88 5.24 -6.45
CA LEU A 213 3.40 5.40 -5.08
C LEU A 213 2.42 6.58 -4.92
N LYS A 214 2.44 7.58 -5.81
CA LYS A 214 1.48 8.70 -5.74
C LYS A 214 0.05 8.21 -6.01
N ASP A 215 -0.09 7.26 -6.93
CA ASP A 215 -1.37 6.80 -7.48
C ASP A 215 -2.07 5.83 -6.53
N GLY A 216 -1.43 5.49 -5.40
CA GLY A 216 -2.01 4.70 -4.32
C GLY A 216 -2.64 5.55 -3.21
N PHE A 217 -2.52 6.88 -3.20
CA PHE A 217 -3.19 7.69 -2.17
C PHE A 217 -4.69 7.79 -2.44
N ARG A 218 -5.50 7.58 -1.39
CA ARG A 218 -6.97 7.63 -1.43
C ARG A 218 -7.49 8.44 -0.26
N ALA A 219 -8.60 9.14 -0.48
CA ALA A 219 -9.36 9.84 0.56
C ALA A 219 -10.53 8.97 1.00
N PHE A 220 -10.73 8.82 2.31
CA PHE A 220 -11.84 8.05 2.87
C PHE A 220 -12.62 8.95 3.82
N VAL A 221 -13.88 9.26 3.47
CA VAL A 221 -14.70 10.20 4.24
C VAL A 221 -15.21 9.57 5.54
N THR A 222 -15.37 8.24 5.59
CA THR A 222 -15.76 7.48 6.78
C THR A 222 -14.60 6.66 7.33
N SER A 223 -14.41 6.71 8.65
CA SER A 223 -13.36 6.01 9.40
C SER A 223 -13.64 4.50 9.45
N LYS A 224 -13.39 3.78 8.36
CA LYS A 224 -13.23 2.32 8.39
C LYS A 224 -11.76 1.94 8.56
N GLN A 225 -11.49 0.92 9.38
CA GLN A 225 -10.15 0.36 9.51
C GLN A 225 -9.57 -0.01 8.12
N PRO A 226 -8.26 0.13 7.90
CA PRO A 226 -7.63 -0.27 6.64
C PRO A 226 -7.91 -1.75 6.34
N CYS A 227 -8.18 -2.08 5.07
CA CYS A 227 -8.31 -3.47 4.67
C CYS A 227 -6.90 -4.04 4.47
N THR A 228 -6.49 -4.91 5.39
CA THR A 228 -5.17 -5.55 5.35
C THR A 228 -5.14 -6.79 4.45
N SER A 229 -6.30 -7.35 4.14
CA SER A 229 -6.46 -8.48 3.22
C SER A 229 -6.35 -8.02 1.77
N SER A 230 -5.72 -8.86 0.94
CA SER A 230 -5.88 -8.75 -0.51
C SER A 230 -7.34 -8.94 -0.84
N ALA A 231 -7.84 -8.19 -1.82
CA ALA A 231 -9.12 -8.52 -2.42
C ALA A 231 -8.93 -9.82 -3.23
N ILE A 232 -9.81 -10.80 -3.00
CA ILE A 232 -9.75 -12.14 -3.58
C ILE A 232 -11.01 -12.29 -4.44
N GLN A 233 -10.83 -12.62 -5.72
CA GLN A 233 -11.92 -13.15 -6.53
C GLN A 233 -12.03 -14.65 -6.30
N SER A 234 -13.25 -15.16 -6.27
CA SER A 234 -13.50 -16.60 -6.30
C SER A 234 -12.84 -17.17 -7.56
N PRO A 235 -12.07 -18.26 -7.46
CA PRO A 235 -11.45 -18.87 -8.63
C PRO A 235 -12.54 -19.28 -9.62
N ILE A 236 -12.36 -18.91 -10.89
CA ILE A 236 -13.21 -19.37 -11.98
C ILE A 236 -12.86 -20.84 -12.21
N THR A 237 -13.87 -21.72 -12.29
CA THR A 237 -13.64 -23.12 -12.62
C THR A 237 -13.05 -23.19 -14.03
N PRO A 238 -11.98 -23.96 -14.28
CA PRO A 238 -11.45 -24.14 -15.62
C PRO A 238 -12.55 -24.61 -16.58
N GLY A 239 -12.85 -23.82 -17.62
CA GLY A 239 -13.90 -24.09 -18.60
C GLY A 239 -15.16 -23.23 -18.49
N ASP A 240 -15.37 -22.53 -17.36
CA ASP A 240 -16.45 -21.55 -17.24
C ASP A 240 -16.06 -20.26 -17.96
N ILE A 241 -16.70 -20.00 -19.11
CA ILE A 241 -16.57 -18.71 -19.78
C ILE A 241 -17.45 -17.72 -19.01
N PRO A 242 -16.90 -16.62 -18.46
CA PRO A 242 -17.73 -15.62 -17.81
C PRO A 242 -18.73 -15.05 -18.84
N HIS A 243 -20.02 -15.33 -18.63
CA HIS A 243 -21.08 -14.72 -19.42
C HIS A 243 -21.25 -13.27 -18.98
N LEU A 244 -21.15 -12.35 -19.94
CA LEU A 244 -21.49 -10.96 -19.69
C LEU A 244 -22.95 -10.86 -19.25
N THR A 245 -23.15 -10.17 -18.14
CA THR A 245 -24.47 -9.95 -17.56
C THR A 245 -24.73 -8.46 -17.58
N THR A 246 -25.79 -8.04 -18.29
CA THR A 246 -26.27 -6.67 -18.23
C THR A 246 -27.00 -6.46 -16.92
N ILE A 247 -26.62 -5.43 -16.18
CA ILE A 247 -27.25 -5.05 -14.93
C ILE A 247 -27.73 -3.61 -15.03
N THR A 248 -28.97 -3.35 -14.63
CA THR A 248 -29.47 -1.99 -14.47
C THR A 248 -29.21 -1.58 -13.04
N ILE A 249 -28.32 -0.59 -12.86
CA ILE A 249 -28.00 -0.04 -11.54
C ILE A 249 -28.81 1.23 -11.34
N THR A 250 -29.45 1.35 -10.18
CA THR A 250 -30.11 2.59 -9.76
C THR A 250 -29.43 3.11 -8.51
N SER A 251 -29.36 4.43 -8.37
CA SER A 251 -28.95 5.07 -7.13
C SER A 251 -29.94 6.17 -6.78
N SER A 252 -30.22 6.32 -5.50
CA SER A 252 -31.05 7.39 -4.99
C SER A 252 -30.39 8.02 -3.77
N HIS A 253 -30.48 9.33 -3.69
CA HIS A 253 -30.09 10.09 -2.52
C HIS A 253 -31.31 10.94 -2.12
N ARG A 254 -31.67 10.92 -0.84
CA ARG A 254 -32.75 11.74 -0.31
C ARG A 254 -32.46 12.18 1.11
N ILE A 255 -33.06 13.30 1.49
CA ILE A 255 -33.08 13.74 2.89
C ILE A 255 -34.33 13.13 3.52
N ASN A 256 -34.19 12.36 4.59
CA ASN A 256 -35.33 11.79 5.30
C ASN A 256 -36.06 12.86 6.15
N ARG A 257 -37.16 12.49 6.80
CA ARG A 257 -37.95 13.41 7.64
C ARG A 257 -37.14 14.02 8.80
N ASP A 258 -36.10 13.32 9.26
CA ASP A 258 -35.22 13.73 10.36
C ASP A 258 -34.03 14.58 9.88
N ARG A 259 -34.02 14.98 8.59
CA ARG A 259 -32.92 15.73 7.94
C ARG A 259 -31.61 14.96 7.79
N ASN A 260 -31.64 13.63 7.88
CA ASN A 260 -30.49 12.79 7.59
C ASN A 260 -30.39 12.48 6.10
N TYR A 261 -29.15 12.42 5.59
CA TYR A 261 -28.88 12.00 4.22
C TYR A 261 -28.96 10.49 4.13
N VAL A 262 -29.91 9.98 3.36
CA VAL A 262 -30.07 8.55 3.10
C VAL A 262 -29.73 8.29 1.64
N SER A 263 -28.81 7.36 1.41
CA SER A 263 -28.46 6.89 0.08
C SER A 263 -28.81 5.42 -0.06
N GLY A 264 -29.33 5.03 -1.21
CA GLY A 264 -29.65 3.65 -1.54
C GLY A 264 -29.26 3.34 -2.97
N GLY A 265 -28.94 2.09 -3.23
CA GLY A 265 -28.67 1.58 -4.58
C GLY A 265 -29.44 0.30 -4.84
N GLY A 266 -29.78 0.06 -6.10
CA GLY A 266 -30.36 -1.20 -6.56
C GLY A 266 -29.54 -1.77 -7.72
N ALA A 267 -29.51 -3.08 -7.83
CA ALA A 267 -29.04 -3.78 -9.03
C ALA A 267 -30.17 -4.71 -9.51
N PHE A 268 -30.57 -4.53 -10.76
CA PHE A 268 -31.62 -5.30 -11.40
C PHE A 268 -31.02 -6.14 -12.53
N PHE A 269 -31.21 -7.45 -12.46
CA PHE A 269 -30.70 -8.46 -13.39
C PHE A 269 -31.79 -8.99 -14.34
N GLY A 270 -33.07 -8.83 -13.97
CA GLY A 270 -34.21 -9.30 -14.76
C GLY A 270 -35.45 -9.50 -13.89
N GLN A 271 -36.62 -9.69 -14.51
CA GLN A 271 -37.83 -10.01 -13.78
C GLN A 271 -37.67 -11.34 -13.02
N ASP A 272 -38.05 -11.37 -11.74
CA ASP A 272 -37.96 -12.54 -10.84
C ASP A 272 -36.54 -13.14 -10.68
N ASP A 273 -35.48 -12.41 -11.05
CA ASP A 273 -34.10 -12.84 -10.83
C ASP A 273 -33.73 -12.74 -9.34
N ALA A 274 -33.32 -13.86 -8.74
CA ALA A 274 -32.96 -13.95 -7.33
C ALA A 274 -31.74 -13.08 -6.95
N ARG A 275 -30.96 -12.60 -7.93
CA ARG A 275 -29.82 -11.70 -7.73
C ARG A 275 -30.23 -10.23 -7.63
N ASN A 276 -31.47 -9.89 -7.96
CA ASN A 276 -32.00 -8.54 -7.80
C ASN A 276 -31.80 -8.07 -6.36
N LEU A 277 -31.15 -6.92 -6.18
CA LEU A 277 -30.80 -6.41 -4.86
C LEU A 277 -31.18 -4.94 -4.70
N SER A 278 -31.58 -4.58 -3.50
CA SER A 278 -31.69 -3.20 -3.04
C SER A 278 -30.92 -3.06 -1.73
N VAL A 279 -29.97 -2.12 -1.70
CA VAL A 279 -29.10 -1.87 -0.54
C VAL A 279 -29.28 -0.44 -0.08
N ASN A 280 -29.52 -0.28 1.23
CA ASN A 280 -29.32 1.00 1.89
C ASN A 280 -27.83 1.17 2.18
N LEU A 281 -27.24 2.24 1.65
CA LEU A 281 -25.84 2.55 1.92
C LEU A 281 -25.75 3.16 3.32
N PRO A 282 -24.82 2.68 4.17
CA PRO A 282 -24.58 3.31 5.47
C PRO A 282 -24.07 4.75 5.30
N GLU A 283 -24.42 5.61 6.24
CA GLU A 283 -23.88 6.98 6.36
C GLU A 283 -22.34 7.03 6.41
#